data_AF-A0A2P5WLD7-F1
#
_entry.id   AF-A0A2P5WLD7-F1
#
_cell.length_a   1.000
_cell.length_b   1.000
_cell.length_c   1.000
_cell.angle_alpha   90.00
_cell.angle_beta   90.00
_cell.angle_gamma   90.00
#
_symmetry.space_group_name_H-M   'P 1'
#
loop_
_entity.id
_entity.type
_entity.pdbx_description
1 polymer ?
#
loop_
_entity_poly.entity_id
_entity_poly.type
_entity_poly.pdbx_seq_one_letter_code
_entity_poly.pdbx_strand_id
1 'polypeptide(L)'
;MATCSADLAPLLGPNATAAADYICNKFSDTSFAVDNTYLLFSAYLVFSMQLGFAMLCAGSVRAKNTMNIMLTNVLDAAIGGLFYYLFGFAFAFGSPSNGFIGRHHFALRSVPSSSFDYSNFLYQWAFAIAAAGITSGSIAERTQFVSYLIYSSFLTGFVYPVVSHWFWATDGWASASRADDFLFGSGVIDFAGSGVVHVVGGVAGLWGALIEGPRIGRFDHSGRSVALRGHSATLVVIGTFMLWFGWYGFNPGSAWCRWYINSAKITYQCKVTGQFLEKGFSHQLRRHVGRFHHQWRQEGWREVTAGITSGSIAERTQFVSYLIYSSFLTGFVYPVVSHWFWATDGWASALRTDDFLFGSGVIDFAGSGVVHVVGGVAGLWGALIEGPRIGRFDHSGRSVALRGHSATLVVIGTFMLWFGWYGFNPGSFNKISSFYTSGNYYGQWSAVGRTAVTTTLAGCTAALTTLFGKRFLTGHWNVTDVCNGLLGGFAAITAGCSVVEPWAAIICGFVAAWVLISCNKLAEKVKFDDPLEAAQLHGGCGAWGIIFTALFASEKYVREVYPSRPVRYGLFMGGGGRLISADDEMAGMDLTRHGGLAYVYHDEDESQKQGTQMRKIESHPSPSSV
;
A
#
# COMPACT_ATOMS: atom_id res chain seq x y z
N MET A 1 -14.70 -28.92 -6.31
CA MET A 1 -13.64 -29.89 -6.67
C MET A 1 -14.17 -31.30 -6.89
N ALA A 2 -14.91 -31.90 -5.93
CA ALA A 2 -15.43 -33.27 -6.08
C ALA A 2 -16.33 -33.50 -7.32
N THR A 3 -17.08 -32.48 -7.74
CA THR A 3 -17.96 -32.56 -8.92
C THR A 3 -17.19 -32.51 -10.25
N CYS A 4 -16.21 -31.61 -10.38
CA CYS A 4 -15.40 -31.48 -11.60
C CYS A 4 -14.65 -32.78 -11.96
N SER A 5 -14.00 -33.41 -10.97
CA SER A 5 -13.25 -34.64 -11.24
C SER A 5 -14.17 -35.82 -11.55
N ALA A 6 -15.32 -35.91 -10.86
CA ALA A 6 -16.34 -36.89 -11.15
C ALA A 6 -16.97 -36.73 -12.55
N ASP A 7 -17.10 -35.49 -13.03
CA ASP A 7 -17.64 -35.19 -14.37
C ASP A 7 -16.59 -35.41 -15.48
N LEU A 8 -15.32 -35.13 -15.19
CA LEU A 8 -14.23 -35.17 -16.17
C LEU A 8 -13.59 -36.55 -16.31
N ALA A 9 -13.45 -37.31 -15.21
CA ALA A 9 -12.82 -38.62 -15.22
C ALA A 9 -13.47 -39.61 -16.22
N PRO A 10 -14.82 -39.70 -16.33
CA PRO A 10 -15.46 -40.57 -17.32
C PRO A 10 -15.14 -40.19 -18.77
N LEU A 11 -14.88 -38.91 -19.05
CA LEU A 11 -14.56 -38.40 -20.39
C LEU A 11 -13.11 -38.67 -20.82
N LEU A 12 -12.21 -38.83 -19.85
CA LEU A 12 -10.79 -39.12 -20.07
C LEU A 12 -10.49 -40.63 -20.19
N GLY A 13 -11.48 -41.47 -19.88
CA GLY A 13 -11.39 -42.93 -19.96
C GLY A 13 -11.20 -43.62 -18.59
N PRO A 14 -11.13 -44.95 -18.58
CA PRO A 14 -10.96 -45.72 -17.34
C PRO A 14 -9.62 -45.37 -16.65
N ASN A 15 -9.62 -45.31 -15.32
CA ASN A 15 -8.47 -44.99 -14.46
C ASN A 15 -7.88 -43.57 -14.63
N ALA A 16 -8.66 -42.60 -15.14
CA ALA A 16 -8.21 -41.23 -15.36
C ALA A 16 -8.38 -40.27 -14.16
N THR A 17 -8.72 -40.75 -12.95
CA THR A 17 -9.05 -39.90 -11.79
C THR A 17 -7.92 -38.94 -11.42
N ALA A 18 -6.66 -39.39 -11.38
CA ALA A 18 -5.53 -38.52 -11.06
C ALA A 18 -5.31 -37.41 -12.12
N ALA A 19 -5.56 -37.72 -13.40
CA ALA A 19 -5.48 -36.75 -14.47
C ALA A 19 -6.65 -35.75 -14.40
N ALA A 20 -7.86 -36.22 -14.09
CA ALA A 20 -9.03 -35.39 -13.89
C ALA A 20 -8.85 -34.43 -12.70
N ASP A 21 -8.35 -34.92 -11.56
CA ASP A 21 -8.04 -34.10 -10.38
C ASP A 21 -6.99 -33.03 -10.70
N TYR A 22 -5.91 -33.42 -11.38
CA TYR A 22 -4.88 -32.48 -11.80
C TYR A 22 -5.45 -31.36 -12.69
N ILE A 23 -6.24 -31.72 -13.70
CA ILE A 23 -6.86 -30.75 -14.63
C ILE A 23 -7.86 -29.86 -13.89
N CYS A 24 -8.72 -30.42 -13.03
CA CYS A 24 -9.69 -29.67 -12.25
C CYS A 24 -9.02 -28.68 -11.29
N ASN A 25 -7.90 -29.04 -10.68
CA ASN A 25 -7.13 -28.11 -9.85
C ASN A 25 -6.59 -26.94 -10.68
N LYS A 26 -6.08 -27.18 -11.89
CA LYS A 26 -5.65 -26.11 -12.80
C LYS A 26 -6.78 -25.16 -13.18
N PHE A 27 -7.97 -25.69 -13.44
CA PHE A 27 -9.15 -24.87 -13.73
C PHE A 27 -9.59 -24.06 -12.51
N SER A 28 -9.56 -24.64 -11.31
CA SER A 28 -9.89 -23.93 -10.06
C SER A 28 -8.93 -22.76 -9.81
N ASP A 29 -7.63 -22.99 -9.90
CA ASP A 29 -6.60 -21.95 -9.75
C ASP A 29 -6.78 -20.83 -10.77
N THR A 30 -7.13 -21.20 -12.01
CA THR A 30 -7.38 -20.22 -13.08
C THR A 30 -8.63 -19.39 -12.80
N SER A 31 -9.71 -20.02 -12.31
CA SER A 31 -10.92 -19.30 -11.88
C SER A 31 -10.56 -18.27 -10.82
N PHE A 32 -9.97 -18.70 -9.70
CA PHE A 32 -9.59 -17.79 -8.62
C PHE A 32 -8.72 -16.62 -9.08
N ALA A 33 -7.81 -16.86 -10.03
CA ALA A 33 -6.98 -15.81 -10.60
C ALA A 33 -7.76 -14.80 -11.46
N VAL A 34 -8.66 -15.25 -12.32
CA VAL A 34 -9.53 -14.37 -13.14
C VAL A 34 -10.45 -13.55 -12.23
N ASP A 35 -11.02 -14.23 -11.25
CA ASP A 35 -11.96 -13.72 -10.27
C ASP A 35 -11.34 -12.59 -9.42
N ASN A 36 -10.14 -12.83 -8.90
CA ASN A 36 -9.37 -11.82 -8.19
C ASN A 36 -8.94 -10.66 -9.08
N THR A 37 -8.57 -10.92 -10.34
CA THR A 37 -8.21 -9.84 -11.29
C THR A 37 -9.38 -8.88 -11.46
N TYR A 38 -10.57 -9.44 -11.69
CA TYR A 38 -11.78 -8.67 -11.87
C TYR A 38 -12.12 -7.87 -10.61
N LEU A 39 -12.10 -8.52 -9.44
CA LEU A 39 -12.43 -7.87 -8.18
C LEU A 39 -11.46 -6.74 -7.80
N LEU A 40 -10.15 -6.94 -8.00
CA LEU A 40 -9.14 -5.91 -7.77
C LEU A 40 -9.30 -4.74 -8.73
N PHE A 41 -9.51 -5.01 -10.02
CA PHE A 41 -9.76 -3.95 -11.00
C PHE A 41 -11.01 -3.13 -10.64
N SER A 42 -12.10 -3.80 -10.26
CA SER A 42 -13.31 -3.15 -9.75
C SER A 42 -13.03 -2.32 -8.50
N ALA A 43 -12.25 -2.83 -7.54
CA ALA A 43 -11.86 -2.09 -6.34
C ALA A 43 -11.10 -0.81 -6.66
N TYR A 44 -10.17 -0.86 -7.63
CA TYR A 44 -9.39 0.32 -8.04
C TYR A 44 -10.25 1.38 -8.71
N LEU A 45 -11.21 0.97 -9.55
CA LEU A 45 -12.19 1.88 -10.15
C LEU A 45 -13.08 2.53 -9.08
N VAL A 46 -13.59 1.75 -8.13
CA VAL A 46 -14.37 2.30 -7.00
C VAL A 46 -13.52 3.27 -6.19
N PHE A 47 -12.27 2.92 -5.89
CA PHE A 47 -11.36 3.81 -5.17
C PHE A 47 -11.12 5.15 -5.90
N SER A 48 -11.09 5.16 -7.24
CA SER A 48 -10.97 6.39 -8.03
C SER A 48 -12.12 7.38 -7.77
N MET A 49 -13.26 6.92 -7.26
CA MET A 49 -14.34 7.79 -6.83
C MET A 49 -13.98 8.72 -5.69
N GLN A 50 -13.02 8.34 -4.84
CA GLN A 50 -12.58 9.20 -3.74
C GLN A 50 -12.02 10.52 -4.28
N LEU A 51 -11.28 10.46 -5.39
CA LEU A 51 -10.85 11.64 -6.13
C LEU A 51 -12.06 12.43 -6.68
N GLY A 52 -13.05 11.72 -7.21
CA GLY A 52 -14.32 12.31 -7.67
C GLY A 52 -15.05 13.08 -6.57
N PHE A 53 -15.20 12.50 -5.38
CA PHE A 53 -15.78 13.16 -4.20
C PHE A 53 -14.96 14.38 -3.78
N ALA A 54 -13.64 14.26 -3.72
CA ALA A 54 -12.76 15.37 -3.37
C ALA A 54 -12.98 16.58 -4.31
N MET A 55 -12.97 16.36 -5.62
CA MET A 55 -13.14 17.42 -6.62
C MET A 55 -14.57 17.98 -6.63
N LEU A 56 -15.58 17.11 -6.55
CA LEU A 56 -16.97 17.52 -6.52
C LEU A 56 -17.24 18.41 -5.29
N CYS A 57 -16.90 17.92 -4.10
CA CYS A 57 -17.12 18.64 -2.85
C CYS A 57 -16.32 19.94 -2.80
N ALA A 58 -15.05 19.93 -3.22
CA ALA A 58 -14.28 21.15 -3.33
C ALA A 58 -14.96 22.18 -4.23
N GLY A 59 -15.30 21.81 -5.47
CA GLY A 59 -15.95 22.71 -6.43
C GLY A 59 -17.29 23.28 -5.93
N SER A 60 -18.04 22.50 -5.14
CA SER A 60 -19.33 22.88 -4.56
C SER A 60 -19.25 23.76 -3.31
N VAL A 61 -18.08 23.90 -2.66
CA VAL A 61 -17.90 24.78 -1.50
C VAL A 61 -17.22 26.10 -1.87
N ARG A 62 -17.17 27.04 -0.92
CA ARG A 62 -16.47 28.32 -1.08
C ARG A 62 -14.96 28.10 -1.06
N ALA A 63 -14.22 28.90 -1.83
CA ALA A 63 -12.77 28.76 -2.01
C ALA A 63 -11.97 28.73 -0.69
N LYS A 64 -12.40 29.49 0.32
CA LYS A 64 -11.74 29.55 1.64
C LYS A 64 -11.68 28.20 2.37
N ASN A 65 -12.59 27.27 2.04
CA ASN A 65 -12.70 25.97 2.70
C ASN A 65 -12.18 24.80 1.85
N THR A 66 -11.74 25.05 0.62
CA THR A 66 -11.31 24.01 -0.31
C THR A 66 -10.21 23.12 0.26
N MET A 67 -9.21 23.70 0.94
CA MET A 67 -8.12 22.90 1.53
C MET A 67 -8.59 21.97 2.65
N ASN A 68 -9.57 22.42 3.46
CA ASN A 68 -10.13 21.59 4.52
C ASN A 68 -10.90 20.39 3.95
N ILE A 69 -11.70 20.60 2.90
CA ILE A 69 -12.43 19.54 2.22
C ILE A 69 -11.51 18.54 1.52
N MET A 70 -10.42 19.04 0.92
CA MET A 70 -9.40 18.18 0.32
C MET A 70 -8.72 17.31 1.39
N LEU A 71 -8.38 17.91 2.53
CA LEU A 71 -7.80 17.19 3.66
C LEU A 71 -8.72 16.10 4.20
N THR A 72 -10.01 16.39 4.40
CA THR A 72 -10.97 15.39 4.88
C THR A 72 -11.09 14.21 3.92
N ASN A 73 -11.12 14.46 2.60
CA ASN A 73 -11.22 13.38 1.61
C ASN A 73 -9.98 12.47 1.58
N VAL A 74 -8.76 13.02 1.70
CA VAL A 74 -7.53 12.22 1.81
C VAL A 74 -7.57 11.37 3.08
N LEU A 75 -8.08 11.94 4.17
CA LEU A 75 -8.12 11.26 5.46
C LEU A 75 -9.25 10.25 5.60
N ASP A 76 -10.37 10.41 4.89
CA ASP A 76 -11.41 9.37 4.81
C ASP A 76 -10.84 8.10 4.19
N ALA A 77 -10.02 8.23 3.15
CA ALA A 77 -9.31 7.10 2.58
C ALA A 77 -8.30 6.51 3.59
N ALA A 78 -7.50 7.37 4.23
CA ALA A 78 -6.45 6.92 5.15
C ALA A 78 -6.99 6.26 6.43
N ILE A 79 -7.80 6.99 7.19
CA ILE A 79 -8.45 6.52 8.41
C ILE A 79 -9.37 5.36 8.11
N GLY A 80 -10.21 5.48 7.06
CA GLY A 80 -11.09 4.40 6.65
C GLY A 80 -10.32 3.12 6.35
N GLY A 81 -9.14 3.22 5.72
CA GLY A 81 -8.28 2.07 5.47
C GLY A 81 -7.84 1.36 6.75
N LEU A 82 -7.39 2.11 7.77
CA LEU A 82 -6.93 1.53 9.03
C LEU A 82 -8.07 1.00 9.90
N PHE A 83 -9.16 1.75 10.05
CA PHE A 83 -10.28 1.33 10.89
C PHE A 83 -11.08 0.20 10.26
N TYR A 84 -11.22 0.19 8.93
CA TYR A 84 -11.80 -0.95 8.24
C TYR A 84 -10.90 -2.19 8.33
N TYR A 85 -9.57 -2.03 8.27
CA TYR A 85 -8.61 -3.12 8.50
C TYR A 85 -8.67 -3.69 9.91
N LEU A 86 -8.58 -2.82 10.93
CA LEU A 86 -8.54 -3.26 12.32
C LEU A 86 -9.87 -3.89 12.75
N PHE A 87 -10.99 -3.26 12.39
CA PHE A 87 -12.31 -3.60 12.92
C PHE A 87 -13.36 -3.86 11.84
N GLY A 88 -13.42 -3.02 10.81
CA GLY A 88 -14.57 -3.02 9.90
C GLY A 88 -14.74 -4.32 9.12
N PHE A 89 -13.68 -4.89 8.55
CA PHE A 89 -13.78 -6.17 7.84
C PHE A 89 -14.25 -7.30 8.77
N ALA A 90 -13.79 -7.29 10.02
CA ALA A 90 -14.19 -8.27 11.02
C ALA A 90 -15.66 -8.16 11.38
N PHE A 91 -16.18 -6.94 11.58
CA PHE A 91 -17.59 -6.74 11.87
C PHE A 91 -18.49 -6.99 10.66
N ALA A 92 -18.01 -6.78 9.44
CA ALA A 92 -18.76 -7.04 8.23
C ALA A 92 -18.84 -8.54 7.88
N PHE A 93 -17.71 -9.25 7.90
CA PHE A 93 -17.59 -10.60 7.31
C PHE A 93 -16.92 -11.64 8.23
N GLY A 94 -16.71 -11.30 9.50
CA GLY A 94 -15.99 -12.13 10.46
C GLY A 94 -16.75 -13.37 10.96
N SER A 95 -16.77 -14.45 10.18
CA SER A 95 -17.42 -15.72 10.57
C SER A 95 -16.50 -16.65 11.39
N PRO A 96 -17.05 -17.53 12.26
CA PRO A 96 -18.46 -17.70 12.64
C PRO A 96 -19.05 -16.47 13.36
N SER A 97 -20.25 -16.02 12.98
CA SER A 97 -20.86 -14.80 13.49
C SER A 97 -22.32 -15.01 13.93
N ASN A 98 -23.00 -13.94 14.31
CA ASN A 98 -24.45 -13.95 14.55
C ASN A 98 -25.14 -13.03 13.55
N GLY A 99 -26.47 -13.03 13.49
CA GLY A 99 -27.20 -12.21 12.52
C GLY A 99 -26.93 -10.71 12.56
N PHE A 100 -26.43 -10.18 13.68
CA PHE A 100 -26.26 -8.75 13.88
C PHE A 100 -24.86 -8.25 13.54
N ILE A 101 -23.80 -9.00 13.84
CA ILE A 101 -22.41 -8.54 13.69
C ILE A 101 -21.41 -9.70 13.57
N GLY A 102 -20.39 -9.47 12.73
CA GLY A 102 -19.19 -10.30 12.62
C GLY A 102 -18.32 -10.31 13.90
N ARG A 103 -17.56 -11.38 14.13
CA ARG A 103 -16.79 -11.59 15.38
C ARG A 103 -15.33 -12.01 15.19
N HIS A 104 -14.90 -12.30 13.98
CA HIS A 104 -13.55 -12.82 13.69
C HIS A 104 -12.86 -12.04 12.57
N HIS A 105 -11.59 -12.37 12.27
CA HIS A 105 -10.78 -11.69 11.24
C HIS A 105 -10.38 -10.23 11.53
N PHE A 106 -10.31 -9.82 12.79
CA PHE A 106 -9.72 -8.54 13.19
C PHE A 106 -8.29 -8.40 12.65
N ALA A 107 -7.97 -7.24 12.09
CA ALA A 107 -6.69 -6.97 11.43
C ALA A 107 -6.35 -7.99 10.33
N LEU A 108 -7.37 -8.52 9.63
CA LEU A 108 -7.28 -9.58 8.61
C LEU A 108 -6.57 -10.85 9.09
N ARG A 109 -6.62 -11.13 10.40
CA ARG A 109 -6.08 -12.38 10.95
C ARG A 109 -6.80 -13.57 10.32
N SER A 110 -6.03 -14.59 9.91
CA SER A 110 -6.55 -15.80 9.26
C SER A 110 -7.19 -15.55 7.89
N VAL A 111 -6.78 -14.48 7.19
CA VAL A 111 -7.04 -14.24 5.76
C VAL A 111 -5.73 -14.50 5.01
N PRO A 112 -5.72 -15.20 3.85
CA PRO A 112 -6.87 -15.72 3.12
C PRO A 112 -7.50 -16.94 3.80
N SER A 113 -8.78 -17.17 3.52
CA SER A 113 -9.58 -18.32 3.92
C SER A 113 -10.32 -18.90 2.70
N SER A 114 -11.05 -20.00 2.88
CA SER A 114 -11.89 -20.57 1.81
C SER A 114 -12.99 -19.64 1.30
N SER A 115 -13.35 -18.63 2.08
CA SER A 115 -14.47 -17.72 1.78
C SER A 115 -14.01 -16.31 1.42
N PHE A 116 -12.86 -15.87 1.95
CA PHE A 116 -12.40 -14.50 1.80
C PHE A 116 -10.90 -14.43 1.48
N ASP A 117 -10.57 -13.55 0.56
CA ASP A 117 -9.20 -13.18 0.17
C ASP A 117 -8.98 -11.68 0.34
N TYR A 118 -7.73 -11.22 0.32
CA TYR A 118 -7.34 -9.81 0.49
C TYR A 118 -7.99 -8.85 -0.54
N SER A 119 -8.31 -9.34 -1.73
CA SER A 119 -9.06 -8.59 -2.75
C SER A 119 -10.46 -8.19 -2.27
N ASN A 120 -11.12 -9.04 -1.47
CA ASN A 120 -12.43 -8.74 -0.88
C ASN A 120 -12.32 -7.59 0.12
N PHE A 121 -11.25 -7.57 0.92
CA PHE A 121 -11.00 -6.46 1.84
C PHE A 121 -10.88 -5.13 1.09
N LEU A 122 -10.06 -5.06 0.03
CA LEU A 122 -9.92 -3.81 -0.73
C LEU A 122 -11.22 -3.36 -1.37
N TYR A 123 -11.98 -4.30 -1.94
CA TYR A 123 -13.26 -3.99 -2.56
C TYR A 123 -14.25 -3.39 -1.55
N GLN A 124 -14.37 -4.02 -0.38
CA GLN A 124 -15.30 -3.59 0.67
C GLN A 124 -14.84 -2.33 1.40
N TRP A 125 -13.53 -2.13 1.55
CA TRP A 125 -12.96 -0.87 2.04
C TRP A 125 -13.33 0.30 1.12
N ALA A 126 -13.27 0.10 -0.20
CA ALA A 126 -13.60 1.14 -1.18
C ALA A 126 -15.08 1.59 -1.06
N PHE A 127 -15.99 0.69 -0.67
CA PHE A 127 -17.39 1.04 -0.36
C PHE A 127 -17.55 1.74 1.00
N ALA A 128 -16.81 1.29 2.02
CA ALA A 128 -16.83 1.91 3.34
C ALA A 128 -16.42 3.39 3.27
N ILE A 129 -15.36 3.72 2.52
CA ILE A 129 -14.92 5.10 2.35
C ILE A 129 -15.87 5.93 1.48
N ALA A 130 -16.57 5.32 0.53
CA ALA A 130 -17.60 6.01 -0.24
C ALA A 130 -18.78 6.45 0.65
N ALA A 131 -19.21 5.60 1.60
CA ALA A 131 -20.22 5.97 2.58
C ALA A 131 -19.77 7.16 3.45
N ALA A 132 -18.51 7.17 3.89
CA ALA A 132 -17.92 8.30 4.61
C ALA A 132 -17.85 9.59 3.76
N GLY A 133 -17.45 9.46 2.49
CA GLY A 133 -17.40 10.56 1.54
C GLY A 133 -18.76 11.24 1.33
N ILE A 134 -19.85 10.48 1.26
CA ILE A 134 -21.21 11.02 1.17
C ILE A 134 -21.53 11.90 2.40
N THR A 135 -21.25 11.40 3.61
CA THR A 135 -21.48 12.20 4.82
C THR A 135 -20.60 13.45 4.84
N SER A 136 -19.32 13.34 4.44
CA SER A 136 -18.37 14.46 4.41
C SER A 136 -18.91 15.68 3.67
N GLY A 137 -19.56 15.45 2.52
CA GLY A 137 -20.10 16.51 1.67
C GLY A 137 -21.27 17.26 2.33
N SER A 138 -22.08 16.56 3.13
CA SER A 138 -23.27 17.14 3.78
C SER A 138 -22.92 18.10 4.94
N ILE A 139 -21.81 17.85 5.63
CA ILE A 139 -21.35 18.62 6.80
C ILE A 139 -20.18 19.56 6.48
N ALA A 140 -19.84 19.67 5.20
CA ALA A 140 -18.79 20.54 4.69
C ALA A 140 -18.86 21.98 5.23
N GLU A 141 -17.68 22.57 5.46
CA GLU A 141 -17.45 23.94 5.93
C GLU A 141 -17.84 24.26 7.39
N ARG A 142 -18.38 23.31 8.16
CA ARG A 142 -18.90 23.56 9.52
C ARG A 142 -18.26 22.69 10.61
N THR A 143 -17.78 21.52 10.25
CA THR A 143 -17.24 20.56 11.21
C THR A 143 -15.86 20.94 11.71
N GLN A 144 -15.66 20.77 13.01
CA GLN A 144 -14.31 20.72 13.58
C GLN A 144 -13.57 19.49 13.05
N PHE A 145 -12.33 19.71 12.64
CA PHE A 145 -11.54 18.69 11.94
C PHE A 145 -11.32 17.42 12.78
N VAL A 146 -10.96 17.53 14.06
CA VAL A 146 -10.73 16.36 14.93
C VAL A 146 -12.03 15.57 15.15
N SER A 147 -13.15 16.25 15.38
CA SER A 147 -14.46 15.61 15.50
C SER A 147 -14.83 14.83 14.25
N TYR A 148 -14.51 15.39 13.08
CA TYR A 148 -14.69 14.72 11.80
C TYR A 148 -13.85 13.43 11.68
N LEU A 149 -12.58 13.45 12.11
CA LEU A 149 -11.73 12.24 12.06
C LEU A 149 -12.28 11.13 12.96
N ILE A 150 -12.74 11.45 14.17
CA ILE A 150 -13.35 10.48 15.09
C ILE A 150 -14.62 9.90 14.46
N TYR A 151 -15.47 10.77 13.90
CA TYR A 151 -16.68 10.37 13.20
C TYR A 151 -16.38 9.42 12.04
N SER A 152 -15.45 9.78 11.15
CA SER A 152 -15.07 8.97 9.98
C SER A 152 -14.48 7.61 10.41
N SER A 153 -13.66 7.59 11.47
CA SER A 153 -13.13 6.37 12.09
C SER A 153 -14.24 5.44 12.57
N PHE A 154 -15.24 5.99 13.27
CA PHE A 154 -16.34 5.21 13.82
C PHE A 154 -17.31 4.72 12.73
N LEU A 155 -17.59 5.57 11.73
CA LEU A 155 -18.44 5.20 10.61
C LEU A 155 -17.84 4.04 9.82
N THR A 156 -16.57 4.15 9.42
CA THR A 156 -15.87 3.13 8.62
C THR A 156 -15.46 1.90 9.43
N GLY A 157 -15.14 2.06 10.72
CA GLY A 157 -14.71 0.97 11.59
C GLY A 157 -15.85 0.18 12.25
N PHE A 158 -17.04 0.75 12.40
CA PHE A 158 -18.14 0.13 13.15
C PHE A 158 -19.51 0.26 12.47
N VAL A 159 -20.03 1.48 12.27
CA VAL A 159 -21.43 1.67 11.83
C VAL A 159 -21.69 1.08 10.44
N TYR A 160 -20.90 1.46 9.43
CA TYR A 160 -21.03 0.95 8.08
C TYR A 160 -20.81 -0.58 8.02
N PRO A 161 -19.73 -1.13 8.61
CA PRO A 161 -19.52 -2.58 8.66
C PRO A 161 -20.67 -3.39 9.24
N VAL A 162 -21.31 -2.91 10.31
CA VAL A 162 -22.45 -3.59 10.94
C VAL A 162 -23.63 -3.63 9.98
N VAL A 163 -23.92 -2.53 9.26
CA VAL A 163 -24.99 -2.52 8.25
C VAL A 163 -24.63 -3.40 7.05
N SER A 164 -23.37 -3.39 6.62
CA SER A 164 -22.86 -4.29 5.58
C SER A 164 -23.06 -5.76 5.96
N HIS A 165 -22.79 -6.12 7.22
CA HIS A 165 -23.04 -7.46 7.75
C HIS A 165 -24.52 -7.86 7.61
N TRP A 166 -25.44 -6.97 7.98
CA TRP A 166 -26.88 -7.27 7.95
C TRP A 166 -27.37 -7.69 6.56
N PHE A 167 -26.83 -7.09 5.50
CA PHE A 167 -27.33 -7.27 4.13
C PHE A 167 -26.45 -8.22 3.28
N TRP A 168 -25.14 -8.21 3.48
CA TRP A 168 -24.18 -8.87 2.59
C TRP A 168 -23.45 -10.06 3.19
N ALA A 169 -23.43 -10.21 4.52
CA ALA A 169 -22.90 -11.44 5.11
C ALA A 169 -23.88 -12.61 4.89
N THR A 170 -23.36 -13.82 4.73
CA THR A 170 -24.19 -15.02 4.53
C THR A 170 -25.04 -15.36 5.73
N ASP A 171 -24.72 -14.84 6.90
CA ASP A 171 -25.44 -15.06 8.15
C ASP A 171 -26.07 -13.78 8.71
N GLY A 172 -26.07 -12.67 7.98
CA GLY A 172 -26.73 -11.43 8.37
C GLY A 172 -28.25 -11.58 8.52
N TRP A 173 -28.87 -10.86 9.46
CA TRP A 173 -30.31 -11.01 9.76
C TRP A 173 -31.24 -10.54 8.62
N ALA A 174 -30.80 -9.58 7.81
CA ALA A 174 -31.54 -9.08 6.66
C ALA A 174 -31.04 -9.65 5.33
N SER A 175 -30.06 -10.55 5.37
CA SER A 175 -29.34 -11.00 4.19
C SER A 175 -30.21 -11.90 3.29
N ALA A 176 -30.21 -11.62 1.99
CA ALA A 176 -30.84 -12.47 0.99
C ALA A 176 -30.01 -13.74 0.65
N SER A 177 -28.82 -13.90 1.23
CA SER A 177 -27.98 -15.10 1.10
C SER A 177 -28.00 -16.00 2.33
N ARG A 178 -28.84 -15.66 3.33
CA ARG A 178 -29.05 -16.47 4.53
C ARG A 178 -29.60 -17.86 4.17
N ALA A 179 -29.20 -18.89 4.91
CA ALA A 179 -29.69 -20.25 4.66
C ALA A 179 -31.11 -20.46 5.19
N ASP A 180 -31.40 -19.93 6.38
CA ASP A 180 -32.63 -20.12 7.13
C ASP A 180 -33.05 -18.80 7.82
N ASP A 181 -34.33 -18.67 8.20
CA ASP A 181 -34.85 -17.51 8.94
C ASP A 181 -34.71 -16.18 8.17
N PHE A 182 -35.19 -16.16 6.93
CA PHE A 182 -35.21 -14.95 6.12
C PHE A 182 -36.15 -13.89 6.72
N LEU A 183 -35.67 -12.64 6.75
CA LEU A 183 -36.52 -11.49 7.01
C LEU A 183 -37.68 -11.45 5.99
N PHE A 184 -38.92 -11.50 6.49
CA PHE A 184 -40.15 -11.54 5.69
C PHE A 184 -40.18 -12.67 4.63
N GLY A 185 -39.46 -13.77 4.86
CA GLY A 185 -39.42 -14.91 3.93
C GLY A 185 -38.59 -14.71 2.66
N SER A 186 -37.88 -13.59 2.49
CA SER A 186 -37.05 -13.32 1.29
C SER A 186 -35.67 -12.70 1.58
N GLY A 187 -35.49 -12.00 2.72
CA GLY A 187 -34.31 -11.15 2.92
C GLY A 187 -34.31 -9.91 2.02
N VAL A 188 -33.32 -9.04 2.18
CA VAL A 188 -33.19 -7.78 1.44
C VAL A 188 -32.15 -7.93 0.33
N ILE A 189 -32.54 -7.57 -0.89
CA ILE A 189 -31.64 -7.56 -2.05
C ILE A 189 -31.09 -6.14 -2.22
N ASP A 190 -29.87 -5.92 -1.76
CA ASP A 190 -29.09 -4.73 -2.09
C ASP A 190 -27.85 -5.14 -2.87
N PHE A 191 -27.98 -5.13 -4.19
CA PHE A 191 -26.97 -5.71 -5.07
C PHE A 191 -25.62 -4.98 -5.03
N ALA A 192 -25.63 -3.64 -5.03
CA ALA A 192 -24.42 -2.83 -5.11
C ALA A 192 -24.29 -1.78 -4.01
N GLY A 193 -25.27 -1.61 -3.11
CA GLY A 193 -25.15 -0.69 -1.97
C GLY A 193 -26.06 0.53 -2.02
N SER A 194 -27.19 0.46 -2.73
CA SER A 194 -28.23 1.50 -2.65
C SER A 194 -28.71 1.70 -1.21
N GLY A 195 -28.82 0.64 -0.42
CA GLY A 195 -29.10 0.71 1.02
C GLY A 195 -27.82 0.86 1.84
N VAL A 196 -26.93 -0.13 1.75
CA VAL A 196 -25.75 -0.27 2.61
C VAL A 196 -24.77 0.90 2.48
N VAL A 197 -24.58 1.45 1.28
CA VAL A 197 -23.65 2.57 1.05
C VAL A 197 -24.40 3.90 1.03
N HIS A 198 -25.39 4.04 0.15
CA HIS A 198 -26.05 5.33 -0.10
C HIS A 198 -27.03 5.74 0.99
N VAL A 199 -27.89 4.83 1.48
CA VAL A 199 -28.81 5.17 2.58
C VAL A 199 -28.03 5.37 3.88
N VAL A 200 -27.03 4.53 4.19
CA VAL A 200 -26.18 4.74 5.38
C VAL A 200 -25.48 6.10 5.32
N GLY A 201 -24.75 6.38 4.23
CA GLY A 201 -24.06 7.65 4.06
C GLY A 201 -25.00 8.87 4.04
N GLY A 202 -26.17 8.72 3.42
CA GLY A 202 -27.19 9.76 3.31
C GLY A 202 -27.91 10.07 4.62
N VAL A 203 -28.29 9.04 5.39
CA VAL A 203 -28.90 9.19 6.72
C VAL A 203 -27.88 9.75 7.70
N ALA A 204 -26.64 9.25 7.68
CA ALA A 204 -25.58 9.77 8.51
C ALA A 204 -25.26 11.25 8.16
N GLY A 205 -25.29 11.60 6.87
CA GLY A 205 -25.16 12.97 6.41
C GLY A 205 -26.34 13.88 6.80
N LEU A 206 -27.57 13.37 6.76
CA LEU A 206 -28.75 14.09 7.23
C LEU A 206 -28.62 14.44 8.72
N TRP A 207 -28.32 13.45 9.56
CA TRP A 207 -28.14 13.66 11.00
C TRP A 207 -26.95 14.59 11.29
N GLY A 208 -25.83 14.41 10.59
CA GLY A 208 -24.69 15.32 10.70
C GLY A 208 -25.08 16.77 10.36
N ALA A 209 -25.82 16.99 9.28
CA ALA A 209 -26.26 18.33 8.89
C ALA A 209 -27.29 18.94 9.87
N LEU A 210 -28.13 18.12 10.50
CA LEU A 210 -29.07 18.55 11.54
C LEU A 210 -28.33 18.98 12.82
N ILE A 211 -27.36 18.18 13.27
CA ILE A 211 -26.57 18.45 14.49
C ILE A 211 -25.69 19.69 14.32
N GLU A 212 -25.02 19.83 13.17
CA GLU A 212 -24.14 20.97 12.88
C GLU A 212 -24.93 22.27 12.59
N GLY A 213 -26.21 22.15 12.23
CA GLY A 213 -27.06 23.28 11.89
C GLY A 213 -26.67 24.00 10.58
N PRO A 214 -27.35 25.10 10.23
CA PRO A 214 -27.17 25.78 8.95
C PRO A 214 -25.82 26.50 8.84
N ARG A 215 -25.25 26.53 7.62
CA ARG A 215 -24.02 27.31 7.34
C ARG A 215 -24.26 28.78 7.66
N ILE A 216 -23.25 29.43 8.24
CA ILE A 216 -23.26 30.88 8.44
C ILE A 216 -23.48 31.58 7.09
N GLY A 217 -24.53 32.42 7.04
CA GLY A 217 -24.98 33.13 5.84
C GLY A 217 -25.88 32.32 4.89
N ARG A 218 -26.30 31.11 5.25
CA ARG A 218 -27.28 30.33 4.46
C ARG A 218 -28.71 30.87 4.61
N PHE A 219 -29.03 31.50 5.73
CA PHE A 219 -30.32 32.14 5.97
C PHE A 219 -30.11 33.60 6.39
N ASP A 220 -30.93 34.51 5.85
CA ASP A 220 -30.93 35.92 6.24
C ASP A 220 -31.63 36.11 7.60
N HIS A 221 -31.63 37.35 8.12
CA HIS A 221 -32.31 37.68 9.39
C HIS A 221 -33.82 37.41 9.38
N SER A 222 -34.43 37.26 8.21
CA SER A 222 -35.84 36.92 8.03
C SER A 222 -36.05 35.40 7.83
N GLY A 223 -35.00 34.58 7.97
CA GLY A 223 -35.05 33.14 7.78
C GLY A 223 -35.13 32.68 6.31
N ARG A 224 -34.95 33.59 5.34
CA ARG A 224 -35.00 33.24 3.92
C ARG A 224 -33.68 32.63 3.47
N SER A 225 -33.76 31.62 2.61
CA SER A 225 -32.58 30.93 2.08
C SER A 225 -31.77 31.83 1.13
N VAL A 226 -30.47 31.96 1.40
CA VAL A 226 -29.48 32.64 0.57
C VAL A 226 -28.60 31.60 -0.14
N ALA A 227 -28.46 31.73 -1.45
CA ALA A 227 -27.64 30.81 -2.25
C ALA A 227 -26.14 31.02 -1.97
N LEU A 228 -25.45 29.98 -1.50
CA LEU A 228 -24.00 29.94 -1.36
C LEU A 228 -23.41 29.24 -2.59
N ARG A 229 -22.88 30.01 -3.54
CA ARG A 229 -22.28 29.47 -4.77
C ARG A 229 -20.98 28.72 -4.48
N GLY A 230 -20.80 27.60 -5.16
CA GLY A 230 -19.53 26.88 -5.22
C GLY A 230 -18.47 27.68 -5.98
N HIS A 231 -17.20 27.42 -5.69
CA HIS A 231 -16.09 28.23 -6.22
C HIS A 231 -15.58 27.78 -7.59
N SER A 232 -15.90 26.57 -8.05
CA SER A 232 -15.43 26.06 -9.35
C SER A 232 -16.38 25.02 -9.95
N ALA A 233 -17.08 25.41 -11.02
CA ALA A 233 -17.90 24.48 -11.81
C ALA A 233 -17.04 23.43 -12.52
N THR A 234 -15.81 23.78 -12.92
CA THR A 234 -14.86 22.84 -13.53
C THR A 234 -14.53 21.68 -12.59
N LEU A 235 -14.23 21.96 -11.32
CA LEU A 235 -13.97 20.90 -10.33
C LEU A 235 -15.21 20.03 -10.08
N VAL A 236 -16.41 20.62 -10.08
CA VAL A 236 -17.67 19.87 -9.99
C VAL A 236 -17.81 18.89 -11.16
N VAL A 237 -17.54 19.35 -12.39
CA VAL A 237 -17.65 18.52 -13.61
C VAL A 237 -16.60 17.41 -13.63
N ILE A 238 -15.33 17.71 -13.35
CA ILE A 238 -14.27 16.69 -13.29
C ILE A 238 -14.59 15.67 -12.18
N GLY A 239 -15.04 16.14 -11.02
CA GLY A 239 -15.52 15.28 -9.93
C GLY A 239 -16.63 14.34 -10.35
N THR A 240 -17.64 14.87 -11.04
CA THR A 240 -18.78 14.09 -11.55
C THR A 240 -18.34 13.02 -12.54
N PHE A 241 -17.48 13.34 -13.50
CA PHE A 241 -16.97 12.34 -14.46
C PHE A 241 -16.14 11.26 -13.79
N MET A 242 -15.33 11.60 -12.79
CA MET A 242 -14.56 10.60 -12.05
C MET A 242 -15.45 9.68 -11.20
N LEU A 243 -16.51 10.22 -10.59
CA LEU A 243 -17.52 9.40 -9.89
C LEU A 243 -18.24 8.44 -10.86
N TRP A 244 -18.62 8.94 -12.03
CA TRP A 244 -19.22 8.10 -13.08
C TRP A 244 -18.25 7.02 -13.56
N PHE A 245 -16.97 7.34 -13.74
CA PHE A 245 -15.96 6.34 -14.09
C PHE A 245 -15.88 5.21 -13.04
N GLY A 246 -15.90 5.56 -11.75
CA GLY A 246 -15.88 4.57 -10.67
C GLY A 246 -17.14 3.68 -10.58
N TRP A 247 -18.29 4.12 -11.09
CA TRP A 247 -19.50 3.29 -11.20
C TRP A 247 -19.31 2.02 -12.05
N TYR A 248 -18.38 2.04 -13.01
CA TYR A 248 -18.02 0.85 -13.78
C TYR A 248 -17.26 -0.20 -12.97
N GLY A 249 -16.67 0.17 -11.83
CA GLY A 249 -16.19 -0.80 -10.83
C GLY A 249 -17.25 -1.17 -9.81
N PHE A 250 -18.08 -0.20 -9.43
CA PHE A 250 -19.07 -0.33 -8.36
C PHE A 250 -20.16 -1.35 -8.70
N ASN A 251 -20.93 -1.12 -9.77
CA ASN A 251 -22.06 -2.00 -10.10
C ASN A 251 -21.61 -3.36 -10.67
N PRO A 252 -20.72 -3.42 -11.69
CA PRO A 252 -20.29 -4.69 -12.26
C PRO A 252 -19.48 -5.53 -11.26
N GLY A 253 -18.62 -4.89 -10.46
CA GLY A 253 -17.86 -5.55 -9.40
C GLY A 253 -18.77 -6.21 -8.36
N SER A 254 -19.96 -5.67 -8.10
CA SER A 254 -20.87 -6.21 -7.09
C SER A 254 -21.52 -7.53 -7.52
N ALA A 255 -21.50 -7.86 -8.81
CA ALA A 255 -21.91 -9.16 -9.33
C ALA A 255 -21.10 -10.32 -8.75
N TRP A 256 -19.89 -10.04 -8.25
CA TRP A 256 -19.02 -11.05 -7.63
C TRP A 256 -19.59 -11.66 -6.35
N CYS A 257 -20.54 -11.01 -5.68
CA CYS A 257 -21.19 -11.55 -4.48
C CYS A 257 -22.13 -12.75 -4.75
N ARG A 258 -22.27 -13.21 -6.01
CA ARG A 258 -23.20 -14.29 -6.39
C ARG A 258 -22.65 -15.36 -7.34
N TRP A 259 -21.33 -15.54 -7.44
CA TRP A 259 -20.77 -16.73 -8.12
C TRP A 259 -20.70 -17.93 -7.17
N TYR A 260 -21.85 -18.39 -6.70
CA TYR A 260 -21.96 -19.79 -6.26
C TYR A 260 -21.95 -20.65 -7.53
N ILE A 261 -20.90 -21.47 -7.68
CA ILE A 261 -20.90 -22.58 -8.63
C ILE A 261 -21.95 -23.59 -8.14
N ASN A 262 -23.21 -23.37 -8.52
CA ASN A 262 -24.18 -24.44 -8.48
C ASN A 262 -23.84 -25.40 -9.62
N SER A 263 -23.57 -26.64 -9.24
CA SER A 263 -23.34 -27.74 -10.16
C SER A 263 -24.58 -27.89 -11.03
N ALA A 264 -24.37 -28.03 -12.34
CA ALA A 264 -25.36 -28.06 -13.43
C ALA A 264 -25.66 -26.70 -14.10
N LYS A 265 -25.06 -26.54 -15.29
CA LYS A 265 -25.18 -25.44 -16.29
C LYS A 265 -24.18 -24.30 -16.14
N ILE A 266 -23.02 -24.50 -16.75
CA ILE A 266 -22.21 -23.41 -17.33
C ILE A 266 -23.04 -22.82 -18.47
N THR A 267 -23.93 -21.88 -18.16
CA THR A 267 -24.53 -21.00 -19.16
C THR A 267 -24.08 -19.58 -18.88
N TYR A 268 -23.13 -19.15 -19.71
CA TYR A 268 -22.67 -17.78 -19.85
C TYR A 268 -23.84 -16.79 -19.95
N GLN A 269 -23.91 -15.85 -19.01
CA GLN A 269 -24.38 -14.49 -19.29
C GLN A 269 -23.47 -13.46 -18.62
N CYS A 270 -22.23 -13.38 -19.11
CA CYS A 270 -21.49 -12.13 -19.14
C CYS A 270 -21.28 -11.78 -20.61
N LYS A 271 -22.31 -11.20 -21.23
CA LYS A 271 -22.29 -10.78 -22.64
C LYS A 271 -22.09 -9.27 -22.73
N VAL A 272 -21.03 -8.75 -22.12
CA VAL A 272 -20.41 -7.48 -22.49
C VAL A 272 -18.90 -7.66 -22.30
N THR A 273 -18.14 -7.44 -23.38
CA THR A 273 -16.67 -7.51 -23.50
C THR A 273 -16.01 -8.89 -23.35
N GLY A 274 -15.96 -9.64 -24.46
CA GLY A 274 -15.16 -10.87 -24.54
C GLY A 274 -15.37 -11.71 -25.81
N GLN A 275 -15.50 -11.08 -26.98
CA GLN A 275 -15.52 -11.79 -28.28
C GLN A 275 -14.33 -11.43 -29.20
N PHE A 276 -13.24 -10.96 -28.59
CA PHE A 276 -11.92 -10.98 -29.22
C PHE A 276 -11.03 -11.86 -28.33
N LEU A 277 -10.55 -12.99 -28.87
CA LEU A 277 -9.52 -13.92 -28.33
C LEU A 277 -9.89 -15.42 -28.39
N GLU A 278 -10.64 -15.86 -29.40
CA GLU A 278 -10.63 -17.28 -29.82
C GLU A 278 -10.29 -17.42 -31.32
N LYS A 279 -9.24 -16.70 -31.74
CA LYS A 279 -8.38 -17.18 -32.82
C LYS A 279 -7.03 -17.46 -32.19
N GLY A 280 -6.61 -18.72 -32.19
CA GLY A 280 -5.39 -19.19 -31.56
C GLY A 280 -4.20 -18.31 -31.94
N PHE A 281 -3.81 -17.44 -31.01
CA PHE A 281 -2.58 -16.70 -31.17
C PHE A 281 -1.43 -17.69 -31.07
N SER A 282 -0.59 -17.71 -32.11
CA SER A 282 0.60 -18.55 -32.15
C SER A 282 1.41 -18.32 -30.87
N HIS A 283 2.10 -19.36 -30.41
CA HIS A 283 2.99 -19.25 -29.25
C HIS A 283 4.00 -18.10 -29.40
N GLN A 284 4.40 -17.80 -30.63
CA GLN A 284 5.20 -16.61 -30.96
C GLN A 284 4.48 -15.30 -30.65
N LEU A 285 3.19 -15.12 -30.99
CA LEU A 285 2.51 -13.86 -30.70
C LEU A 285 2.28 -13.65 -29.19
N ARG A 286 1.99 -14.72 -28.42
CA ARG A 286 1.93 -14.63 -26.95
C ARG A 286 3.26 -14.20 -26.34
N ARG A 287 4.39 -14.69 -26.87
CA ARG A 287 5.73 -14.25 -26.47
C ARG A 287 6.00 -12.79 -26.86
N HIS A 288 5.52 -12.33 -28.02
CA HIS A 288 5.68 -10.93 -28.43
C HIS A 288 4.83 -9.97 -27.57
N VAL A 289 3.57 -10.30 -27.32
CA VAL A 289 2.67 -9.51 -26.45
C VAL A 289 3.22 -9.47 -25.02
N GLY A 290 3.72 -10.59 -24.49
CA GLY A 290 4.34 -10.63 -23.16
C GLY A 290 5.61 -9.77 -23.07
N ARG A 291 6.49 -9.83 -24.09
CA ARG A 291 7.68 -8.97 -24.16
C ARG A 291 7.33 -7.49 -24.27
N PHE A 292 6.33 -7.15 -25.08
CA PHE A 292 5.85 -5.78 -25.23
C PHE A 292 5.25 -5.24 -23.93
N HIS A 293 4.44 -6.03 -23.23
CA HIS A 293 3.86 -5.63 -21.95
C HIS A 293 4.92 -5.46 -20.85
N HIS A 294 5.93 -6.34 -20.81
CA HIS A 294 7.08 -6.17 -19.93
C HIS A 294 7.85 -4.89 -20.26
N GLN A 295 8.13 -4.63 -21.55
CA GLN A 295 8.81 -3.41 -21.99
C GLN A 295 8.03 -2.16 -21.59
N TRP A 296 6.73 -2.08 -21.90
CA TRP A 296 5.88 -0.93 -21.53
C TRP A 296 5.88 -0.63 -20.04
N ARG A 297 5.90 -1.66 -19.20
CA ARG A 297 5.98 -1.48 -17.75
C ARG A 297 7.32 -0.91 -17.32
N GLN A 298 8.42 -1.47 -17.84
CA GLN A 298 9.76 -0.97 -17.54
C GLN A 298 9.94 0.47 -18.04
N GLU A 299 9.32 0.82 -19.17
CA GLU A 299 9.25 2.20 -19.67
C GLU A 299 8.52 3.12 -18.69
N GLY A 300 7.35 2.70 -18.17
CA GLY A 300 6.62 3.47 -17.15
C GLY A 300 7.42 3.69 -15.86
N TRP A 301 8.14 2.69 -15.36
CA TRP A 301 8.99 2.84 -14.17
C TRP A 301 10.20 3.76 -14.39
N ARG A 302 10.79 3.68 -15.58
CA ARG A 302 11.83 4.60 -16.03
C ARG A 302 11.32 6.04 -16.10
N GLU A 303 10.11 6.25 -16.62
CA GLU A 303 9.46 7.57 -16.66
C GLU A 303 9.18 8.12 -15.27
N VAL A 304 8.73 7.28 -14.33
CA VAL A 304 8.57 7.68 -12.91
C VAL A 304 9.91 8.14 -12.34
N THR A 305 11.00 7.41 -12.56
CA THR A 305 12.35 7.78 -12.08
C THR A 305 12.79 9.15 -12.59
N ALA A 306 12.56 9.43 -13.87
CA ALA A 306 12.85 10.73 -14.47
C ALA A 306 11.94 11.85 -13.92
N GLY A 307 10.65 11.55 -13.73
CA GLY A 307 9.67 12.46 -13.15
C GLY A 307 10.07 12.91 -11.74
N ILE A 308 10.61 12.00 -10.91
CA ILE A 308 11.12 12.32 -9.56
C ILE A 308 12.20 13.41 -9.64
N THR A 309 13.17 13.24 -10.54
CA THR A 309 14.27 14.22 -10.66
C THR A 309 13.77 15.58 -11.15
N SER A 310 12.79 15.60 -12.07
CA SER A 310 12.21 16.84 -12.57
C SER A 310 11.61 17.70 -11.44
N GLY A 311 11.05 17.05 -10.42
CA GLY A 311 10.51 17.70 -9.22
C GLY A 311 11.57 18.40 -8.38
N SER A 312 12.71 17.74 -8.13
CA SER A 312 13.81 18.26 -7.31
C SER A 312 14.46 19.52 -7.90
N ILE A 313 14.48 19.64 -9.22
CA ILE A 313 15.19 20.72 -9.93
C ILE A 313 14.25 21.78 -10.54
N ALA A 314 12.94 21.65 -10.27
CA ALA A 314 11.92 22.57 -10.77
C ALA A 314 12.21 24.04 -10.42
N GLU A 315 11.64 24.95 -11.23
CA GLU A 315 11.73 26.42 -11.13
C GLU A 315 13.05 27.08 -11.54
N ARG A 316 14.19 26.37 -11.54
CA ARG A 316 15.49 26.96 -11.92
C ARG A 316 16.25 26.26 -13.05
N THR A 317 15.98 24.99 -13.32
CA THR A 317 16.66 24.27 -14.40
C THR A 317 16.20 24.70 -15.79
N GLN A 318 17.16 24.86 -16.70
CA GLN A 318 16.87 25.09 -18.12
C GLN A 318 16.36 23.82 -18.81
N PHE A 319 15.38 23.97 -19.69
CA PHE A 319 14.72 22.84 -20.37
C PHE A 319 15.70 21.94 -21.14
N VAL A 320 16.69 22.50 -21.83
CA VAL A 320 17.70 21.72 -22.58
C VAL A 320 18.57 20.89 -21.63
N SER A 321 19.02 21.48 -20.51
CA SER A 321 19.79 20.77 -19.49
C SER A 321 18.99 19.61 -18.90
N TYR A 322 17.70 19.84 -18.63
CA TYR A 322 16.80 18.78 -18.17
C TYR A 322 16.66 17.65 -19.20
N LEU A 323 16.52 17.96 -20.50
CA LEU A 323 16.43 16.94 -21.55
C LEU A 323 17.70 16.06 -21.63
N ILE A 324 18.87 16.67 -21.56
CA ILE A 324 20.15 15.94 -21.57
C ILE A 324 20.27 15.06 -20.33
N TYR A 325 20.01 15.66 -19.16
CA TYR A 325 20.06 14.96 -17.88
C TYR A 325 19.09 13.77 -17.85
N SER A 326 17.83 13.98 -18.25
CA SER A 326 16.79 12.95 -18.31
C SER A 326 17.16 11.86 -19.32
N SER A 327 17.72 12.21 -20.48
CA SER A 327 18.18 11.23 -21.47
C SER A 327 19.30 10.34 -20.93
N PHE A 328 20.23 10.91 -20.15
CA PHE A 328 21.30 10.13 -19.51
C PHE A 328 20.77 9.25 -18.37
N LEU A 329 19.90 9.80 -17.51
CA LEU A 329 19.29 9.07 -16.41
C LEU A 329 18.47 7.87 -16.93
N THR A 330 17.64 8.09 -17.94
CA THR A 330 16.75 7.07 -18.50
C THR A 330 17.46 6.13 -19.48
N GLY A 331 18.44 6.61 -20.22
CA GLY A 331 19.17 5.84 -21.22
C GLY A 331 20.32 5.00 -20.67
N PHE A 332 20.90 5.40 -19.53
CA PHE A 332 22.07 4.72 -18.96
C PHE A 332 21.90 4.36 -17.48
N VAL A 333 21.72 5.35 -16.59
CA VAL A 333 21.77 5.11 -15.14
C VAL A 333 20.69 4.14 -14.68
N TYR A 334 19.43 4.40 -15.03
CA TYR A 334 18.30 3.56 -14.62
C TYR A 334 18.40 2.12 -15.17
N PRO A 335 18.64 1.89 -16.49
CA PRO A 335 18.81 0.53 -17.02
C PRO A 335 19.94 -0.27 -16.35
N VAL A 336 21.07 0.38 -16.04
CA VAL A 336 22.20 -0.27 -15.37
C VAL A 336 21.82 -0.70 -13.96
N VAL A 337 21.19 0.18 -13.17
CA VAL A 337 20.75 -0.18 -11.81
C VAL A 337 19.62 -1.21 -11.84
N SER A 338 18.68 -1.09 -12.78
CA SER A 338 17.61 -2.08 -12.99
C SER A 338 18.18 -3.46 -13.28
N HIS A 339 19.22 -3.55 -14.12
CA HIS A 339 19.92 -4.82 -14.37
C HIS A 339 20.53 -5.41 -13.10
N TRP A 340 21.16 -4.59 -12.24
CA TRP A 340 21.76 -5.08 -11.00
C TRP A 340 20.78 -5.78 -10.06
N PHE A 341 19.54 -5.29 -9.97
CA PHE A 341 18.54 -5.76 -9.00
C PHE A 341 17.48 -6.70 -9.57
N TRP A 342 17.15 -6.58 -10.86
CA TRP A 342 16.02 -7.32 -11.46
C TRP A 342 16.41 -8.27 -12.59
N ALA A 343 17.64 -8.22 -13.09
CA ALA A 343 18.11 -9.24 -14.02
C ALA A 343 18.47 -10.53 -13.26
N THR A 344 18.31 -11.69 -13.90
CA THR A 344 18.66 -12.99 -13.31
C THR A 344 20.17 -13.17 -13.10
N ASP A 345 20.98 -12.36 -13.75
CA ASP A 345 22.44 -12.32 -13.66
C ASP A 345 22.97 -11.05 -12.95
N GLY A 346 22.07 -10.17 -12.49
CA GLY A 346 22.43 -8.98 -11.72
C GLY A 346 23.10 -9.32 -10.39
N TRP A 347 24.17 -8.62 -10.04
CA TRP A 347 24.98 -8.92 -8.84
C TRP A 347 24.23 -8.74 -7.51
N ALA A 348 23.24 -7.84 -7.47
CA ALA A 348 22.41 -7.59 -6.27
C ALA A 348 21.06 -8.31 -6.33
N SER A 349 20.77 -9.03 -7.41
CA SER A 349 19.44 -9.56 -7.71
C SER A 349 19.02 -10.69 -6.79
N ALA A 350 17.81 -10.60 -6.24
CA ALA A 350 17.17 -11.70 -5.54
C ALA A 350 16.68 -12.84 -6.47
N LEU A 351 16.78 -12.65 -7.79
CA LEU A 351 16.42 -13.64 -8.82
C LEU A 351 17.61 -14.46 -9.33
N ARG A 352 18.82 -14.17 -8.84
CA ARG A 352 20.04 -14.89 -9.22
C ARG A 352 19.96 -16.37 -8.81
N THR A 353 20.76 -17.24 -9.43
CA THR A 353 20.79 -18.68 -9.14
C THR A 353 22.05 -19.14 -8.40
N ASP A 354 23.07 -18.30 -8.39
CA ASP A 354 24.43 -18.56 -7.93
C ASP A 354 25.00 -17.27 -7.34
N ASP A 355 25.99 -17.35 -6.45
CA ASP A 355 26.76 -16.21 -5.93
C ASP A 355 25.91 -14.97 -5.53
N PHE A 356 24.97 -15.19 -4.61
CA PHE A 356 24.09 -14.13 -4.13
C PHE A 356 24.87 -13.13 -3.26
N LEU A 357 24.62 -11.83 -3.45
CA LEU A 357 25.00 -10.81 -2.47
C LEU A 357 24.46 -11.20 -1.08
N PHE A 358 25.37 -11.32 -0.11
CA PHE A 358 25.08 -11.75 1.28
C PHE A 358 24.37 -13.12 1.39
N GLY A 359 24.46 -13.95 0.35
CA GLY A 359 23.82 -15.27 0.31
C GLY A 359 22.30 -15.24 0.08
N SER A 360 21.71 -14.07 -0.25
CA SER A 360 20.27 -13.92 -0.48
C SER A 360 19.84 -13.02 -1.64
N GLY A 361 20.71 -12.09 -2.06
CA GLY A 361 20.34 -10.95 -2.90
C GLY A 361 19.48 -9.93 -2.15
N VAL A 362 19.26 -8.76 -2.77
CA VAL A 362 18.41 -7.70 -2.23
C VAL A 362 16.99 -7.87 -2.75
N ILE A 363 16.03 -7.93 -1.84
CA ILE A 363 14.61 -7.95 -2.19
C ILE A 363 14.17 -6.50 -2.45
N ASP A 364 14.00 -6.16 -3.72
CA ASP A 364 13.35 -4.93 -4.15
C ASP A 364 12.24 -5.28 -5.15
N PHE A 365 11.07 -5.64 -4.63
CA PHE A 365 10.02 -6.26 -5.44
C PHE A 365 9.50 -5.36 -6.57
N ALA A 366 9.18 -4.11 -6.25
CA ALA A 366 8.61 -3.16 -7.21
C ALA A 366 9.46 -1.89 -7.41
N GLY A 367 10.54 -1.66 -6.63
CA GLY A 367 11.48 -0.56 -6.90
C GLY A 367 11.60 0.53 -5.82
N SER A 368 11.61 0.22 -4.52
CA SER A 368 12.02 1.23 -3.53
C SER A 368 13.48 1.64 -3.73
N GLY A 369 14.34 0.71 -4.14
CA GLY A 369 15.72 1.00 -4.52
C GLY A 369 15.79 1.49 -5.96
N VAL A 370 15.40 0.63 -6.91
CA VAL A 370 15.63 0.84 -8.36
C VAL A 370 14.91 2.07 -8.91
N VAL A 371 13.72 2.40 -8.43
CA VAL A 371 12.94 3.56 -8.91
C VAL A 371 13.08 4.72 -7.93
N HIS A 372 12.76 4.51 -6.65
CA HIS A 372 12.68 5.61 -5.69
C HIS A 372 14.05 6.08 -5.20
N VAL A 373 14.96 5.21 -4.76
CA VAL A 373 16.31 5.64 -4.36
C VAL A 373 17.09 6.19 -5.55
N VAL A 374 17.06 5.53 -6.72
CA VAL A 374 17.74 6.06 -7.92
C VAL A 374 17.21 7.44 -8.30
N GLY A 375 15.88 7.61 -8.39
CA GLY A 375 15.27 8.90 -8.72
C GLY A 375 15.54 9.96 -7.64
N GLY A 376 15.52 9.58 -6.37
CA GLY A 376 15.78 10.48 -5.25
C GLY A 376 17.24 10.94 -5.17
N VAL A 377 18.20 10.04 -5.43
CA VAL A 377 19.63 10.38 -5.49
C VAL A 377 19.95 11.21 -6.73
N ALA A 378 19.33 10.90 -7.86
CA ALA A 378 19.40 11.72 -9.07
C ALA A 378 18.85 13.14 -8.80
N GLY A 379 17.69 13.25 -8.16
CA GLY A 379 17.10 14.52 -7.72
C GLY A 379 18.00 15.30 -6.75
N LEU A 380 18.60 14.60 -5.78
CA LEU A 380 19.55 15.16 -4.83
C LEU A 380 20.75 15.80 -5.55
N TRP A 381 21.41 15.07 -6.44
CA TRP A 381 22.55 15.59 -7.19
C TRP A 381 22.16 16.73 -8.11
N GLY A 382 21.02 16.61 -8.81
CA GLY A 382 20.50 17.70 -9.64
C GLY A 382 20.28 18.98 -8.83
N ALA A 383 19.63 18.89 -7.67
CA ALA A 383 19.37 20.04 -6.81
C ALA A 383 20.64 20.61 -6.15
N LEU A 384 21.65 19.77 -5.87
CA LEU A 384 22.96 20.23 -5.39
C LEU A 384 23.74 21.00 -6.46
N ILE A 385 23.70 20.55 -7.73
CA ILE A 385 24.37 21.20 -8.85
C ILE A 385 23.71 22.55 -9.16
N GLU A 386 22.38 22.59 -9.19
CA GLU A 386 21.61 23.82 -9.47
C GLU A 386 21.64 24.80 -8.29
N GLY A 387 21.80 24.29 -7.07
CA GLY A 387 21.70 25.06 -5.85
C GLY A 387 20.25 25.46 -5.50
N PRO A 388 20.08 26.20 -4.39
CA PRO A 388 18.77 26.56 -3.88
C PRO A 388 18.07 27.65 -4.69
N ARG A 389 16.73 27.62 -4.75
CA ARG A 389 15.95 28.67 -5.40
C ARG A 389 16.16 30.02 -4.72
N ILE A 390 16.12 31.07 -5.54
CA ILE A 390 16.21 32.45 -5.07
C ILE A 390 15.07 32.71 -4.07
N GLY A 391 15.43 33.23 -2.89
CA GLY A 391 14.47 33.54 -1.82
C GLY A 391 14.09 32.35 -0.93
N ARG A 392 14.59 31.13 -1.20
CA ARG A 392 14.37 29.97 -0.33
C ARG A 392 15.04 30.14 1.04
N PHE A 393 16.20 30.79 1.07
CA PHE A 393 16.95 31.11 2.29
C PHE A 393 17.21 32.62 2.36
N ASP A 394 16.95 33.23 3.52
CA ASP A 394 17.21 34.64 3.75
C ASP A 394 18.71 34.94 3.93
N HIS A 395 19.10 36.22 4.03
CA HIS A 395 20.50 36.62 4.24
C HIS A 395 21.11 36.07 5.56
N SER A 396 20.28 35.74 6.55
CA SER A 396 20.72 35.09 7.78
C SER A 396 20.81 33.56 7.65
N GLY A 397 20.50 33.01 6.48
CA GLY A 397 20.51 31.59 6.19
C GLY A 397 19.28 30.84 6.71
N ARG A 398 18.21 31.54 7.13
CA ARG A 398 16.98 30.90 7.61
C ARG A 398 16.10 30.47 6.44
N SER A 399 15.46 29.33 6.61
CA SER A 399 14.48 28.75 5.69
C SER A 399 13.26 29.67 5.56
N VAL A 400 12.92 30.04 4.32
CA VAL A 400 11.70 30.75 3.94
C VAL A 400 10.83 29.82 3.10
N ALA A 401 9.59 29.60 3.52
CA ALA A 401 8.68 28.70 2.82
C ALA A 401 8.18 29.33 1.51
N LEU A 402 8.48 28.68 0.38
CA LEU A 402 7.94 29.02 -0.94
C LEU A 402 6.63 28.25 -1.14
N ARG A 403 5.50 28.96 -1.13
CA ARG A 403 4.18 28.34 -1.17
C ARG A 403 3.84 27.84 -2.59
N GLY A 404 3.40 26.59 -2.68
CA GLY A 404 2.90 26.02 -3.94
C GLY A 404 1.62 26.70 -4.44
N HIS A 405 1.42 26.70 -5.75
CA HIS A 405 0.33 27.44 -6.43
C HIS A 405 -1.07 26.87 -6.16
N SER A 406 -1.22 25.55 -5.93
CA SER A 406 -2.53 24.90 -5.72
C SER A 406 -2.44 23.60 -4.93
N ALA A 407 -2.97 23.60 -3.71
CA ALA A 407 -3.11 22.39 -2.90
C ALA A 407 -4.13 21.39 -3.49
N THR A 408 -5.15 21.90 -4.20
CA THR A 408 -6.14 21.06 -4.89
C THR A 408 -5.47 20.19 -5.97
N LEU A 409 -4.55 20.75 -6.75
CA LEU A 409 -3.84 19.99 -7.77
C LEU A 409 -2.88 18.95 -7.16
N VAL A 410 -2.26 19.26 -6.02
CA VAL A 410 -1.46 18.28 -5.26
C VAL A 410 -2.30 17.09 -4.83
N VAL A 411 -3.51 17.33 -4.31
CA VAL A 411 -4.42 16.25 -3.88
C VAL A 411 -4.91 15.41 -5.06
N ILE A 412 -5.26 16.06 -6.18
CA ILE A 412 -5.63 15.34 -7.43
C ILE A 412 -4.47 14.44 -7.87
N GLY A 413 -3.25 15.00 -7.94
CA GLY A 413 -2.05 14.23 -8.28
C GLY A 413 -1.80 13.07 -7.30
N THR A 414 -2.01 13.30 -6.00
CA THR A 414 -1.81 12.27 -4.96
C THR A 414 -2.77 11.08 -5.14
N PHE A 415 -4.05 11.33 -5.42
CA PHE A 415 -5.01 10.24 -5.68
C PHE A 415 -4.73 9.52 -7.00
N MET A 416 -4.31 10.24 -8.05
CA MET A 416 -3.91 9.62 -9.32
C MET A 416 -2.67 8.73 -9.12
N LEU A 417 -1.70 9.19 -8.33
CA LEU A 417 -0.54 8.39 -7.94
C LEU A 417 -0.96 7.18 -7.11
N TRP A 418 -1.84 7.33 -6.11
CA TRP A 418 -2.36 6.21 -5.33
C TRP A 418 -3.01 5.15 -6.25
N PHE A 419 -3.91 5.57 -7.15
CA PHE A 419 -4.50 4.67 -8.14
C PHE A 419 -3.42 3.99 -9.00
N GLY A 420 -2.42 4.74 -9.48
CA GLY A 420 -1.29 4.23 -10.23
C GLY A 420 -0.44 3.22 -9.45
N TRP A 421 -0.30 3.38 -8.13
CA TRP A 421 0.46 2.48 -7.27
C TRP A 421 -0.16 1.08 -7.15
N TYR A 422 -1.47 0.94 -7.39
CA TYR A 422 -2.12 -0.37 -7.53
C TYR A 422 -1.73 -1.09 -8.84
N GLY A 423 -1.36 -0.34 -9.88
CA GLY A 423 -0.71 -0.90 -11.07
C GLY A 423 0.77 -1.17 -10.84
N PHE A 424 1.45 -0.34 -10.05
CA PHE A 424 2.88 -0.41 -9.79
C PHE A 424 3.26 -1.61 -8.90
N ASN A 425 2.70 -1.69 -7.68
CA ASN A 425 3.05 -2.72 -6.70
C ASN A 425 2.42 -4.08 -7.07
N PRO A 426 1.09 -4.27 -7.06
CA PRO A 426 0.46 -5.54 -7.48
C PRO A 426 0.85 -6.00 -8.89
N GLY A 427 1.01 -5.07 -9.84
CA GLY A 427 1.40 -5.40 -11.22
C GLY A 427 2.82 -5.94 -11.37
N SER A 428 3.67 -5.82 -10.35
CA SER A 428 5.04 -6.36 -10.36
C SER A 428 5.10 -7.89 -10.35
N PHE A 429 4.01 -8.58 -10.01
CA PHE A 429 3.93 -10.05 -10.06
C PHE A 429 4.02 -10.65 -11.48
N ASN A 430 3.93 -9.85 -12.56
CA ASN A 430 3.95 -10.25 -13.98
C ASN A 430 2.83 -11.21 -14.44
N LYS A 431 2.25 -11.98 -13.52
CA LYS A 431 1.23 -13.00 -13.73
C LYS A 431 0.34 -13.01 -12.50
N ILE A 432 -0.93 -13.41 -12.66
CA ILE A 432 -1.84 -13.58 -11.51
C ILE A 432 -2.04 -15.05 -11.12
N SER A 433 -1.82 -15.96 -12.07
CA SER A 433 -1.85 -17.41 -11.84
C SER A 433 -0.44 -17.98 -11.98
N SER A 434 -0.04 -18.75 -10.98
CA SER A 434 1.21 -19.51 -10.96
C SER A 434 0.97 -20.84 -10.28
N PHE A 435 1.65 -21.88 -10.75
CA PHE A 435 1.50 -23.24 -10.25
C PHE A 435 2.68 -23.58 -9.37
N TYR A 436 2.40 -23.77 -8.09
CA TYR A 436 3.41 -24.21 -7.13
C TYR A 436 3.47 -25.74 -7.14
N THR A 437 4.65 -26.29 -7.46
CA THR A 437 4.89 -27.74 -7.48
C THR A 437 5.23 -28.31 -6.09
N SER A 438 5.54 -27.43 -5.13
CA SER A 438 5.83 -27.77 -3.74
C SER A 438 5.38 -26.62 -2.83
N GLY A 439 4.94 -26.95 -1.61
CA GLY A 439 4.43 -26.00 -0.62
C GLY A 439 2.91 -25.79 -0.66
N ASN A 440 2.30 -25.58 0.52
CA ASN A 440 0.86 -25.32 0.67
C ASN A 440 0.57 -23.81 0.49
N TYR A 441 0.77 -23.28 -0.72
CA TYR A 441 0.42 -21.89 -1.04
C TYR A 441 -1.04 -21.82 -1.51
N TYR A 442 -1.76 -20.80 -1.04
CA TYR A 442 -3.16 -20.61 -1.43
C TYR A 442 -3.29 -20.20 -2.91
N GLY A 443 -2.36 -19.40 -3.43
CA GLY A 443 -2.30 -19.03 -4.85
C GLY A 443 -1.74 -17.62 -5.07
N GLN A 444 -1.10 -17.39 -6.22
CA GLN A 444 -0.47 -16.09 -6.52
C GLN A 444 -1.46 -14.92 -6.57
N TRP A 445 -2.74 -15.17 -6.90
CA TRP A 445 -3.79 -14.16 -6.87
C TRP A 445 -3.99 -13.53 -5.49
N SER A 446 -3.82 -14.32 -4.43
CA SER A 446 -3.89 -13.83 -3.06
C SER A 446 -2.66 -13.00 -2.70
N ALA A 447 -1.48 -13.35 -3.21
CA ALA A 447 -0.28 -12.53 -3.07
C ALA A 447 -0.44 -11.16 -3.75
N VAL A 448 -1.02 -11.11 -4.96
CA VAL A 448 -1.37 -9.86 -5.65
C VAL A 448 -2.34 -9.01 -4.83
N GLY A 449 -3.40 -9.63 -4.28
CA GLY A 449 -4.35 -8.96 -3.40
C GLY A 449 -3.70 -8.43 -2.11
N ARG A 450 -2.87 -9.25 -1.46
CA ARG A 450 -2.11 -8.88 -0.25
C ARG A 450 -1.24 -7.66 -0.51
N THR A 451 -0.54 -7.63 -1.65
CA THR A 451 0.30 -6.49 -2.06
C THR A 451 -0.49 -5.20 -2.22
N ALA A 452 -1.72 -5.29 -2.73
CA ALA A 452 -2.60 -4.14 -2.82
C ALA A 452 -2.99 -3.64 -1.41
N VAL A 453 -3.31 -4.56 -0.49
CA VAL A 453 -3.60 -4.24 0.93
C VAL A 453 -2.41 -3.61 1.65
N THR A 454 -1.23 -4.20 1.58
CA THR A 454 -0.03 -3.64 2.23
C THR A 454 0.31 -2.26 1.68
N THR A 455 0.10 -2.05 0.37
CA THR A 455 0.30 -0.73 -0.27
C THR A 455 -0.64 0.31 0.34
N THR A 456 -1.92 0.00 0.43
CA THR A 456 -2.94 0.86 1.06
C THR A 456 -2.58 1.17 2.51
N LEU A 457 -2.32 0.15 3.34
CA LEU A 457 -2.08 0.34 4.78
C LEU A 457 -0.82 1.16 5.08
N ALA A 458 0.25 0.98 4.31
CA ALA A 458 1.48 1.77 4.46
C ALA A 458 1.23 3.26 4.15
N GLY A 459 0.58 3.58 3.03
CA GLY A 459 0.23 4.96 2.69
C GLY A 459 -0.72 5.60 3.69
N CYS A 460 -1.76 4.86 4.11
CA CYS A 460 -2.71 5.32 5.13
C CYS A 460 -2.03 5.66 6.46
N THR A 461 -1.13 4.79 6.92
CA THR A 461 -0.41 5.02 8.18
C THR A 461 0.57 6.18 8.06
N ALA A 462 1.27 6.31 6.94
CA ALA A 462 2.20 7.40 6.70
C ALA A 462 1.48 8.77 6.61
N ALA A 463 0.30 8.81 5.99
CA ALA A 463 -0.56 10.00 5.92
C ALA A 463 -0.93 10.50 7.33
N LEU A 464 -1.41 9.62 8.20
CA LEU A 464 -1.82 9.97 9.56
C LEU A 464 -0.64 10.31 10.46
N THR A 465 0.45 9.56 10.36
CA THR A 465 1.66 9.84 11.12
C THR A 465 2.21 11.21 10.75
N THR A 466 2.17 11.57 9.46
CA THR A 466 2.58 12.90 8.99
C THR A 466 1.63 13.98 9.45
N LEU A 467 0.31 13.76 9.37
CA LEU A 467 -0.72 14.69 9.85
C LEU A 467 -0.47 15.08 11.32
N PHE A 468 -0.38 14.08 12.21
CA PHE A 468 -0.20 14.32 13.64
C PHE A 468 1.22 14.76 13.97
N GLY A 469 2.24 14.14 13.37
CA GLY A 469 3.65 14.49 13.58
C GLY A 469 3.95 15.94 13.19
N LYS A 470 3.52 16.39 12.01
CA LYS A 470 3.66 17.80 11.61
C LYS A 470 2.79 18.72 12.45
N ARG A 471 1.59 18.31 12.85
CA ARG A 471 0.74 19.10 13.77
C ARG A 471 1.47 19.41 15.08
N PHE A 472 2.16 18.44 15.67
CA PHE A 472 2.94 18.66 16.89
C PHE A 472 4.12 19.62 16.68
N LEU A 473 4.69 19.65 15.48
CA LEU A 473 5.85 20.48 15.15
C LEU A 473 5.48 21.92 14.72
N THR A 474 4.37 22.09 14.00
CA THR A 474 4.02 23.37 13.36
C THR A 474 2.76 24.02 13.92
N GLY A 475 1.96 23.29 14.71
CA GLY A 475 0.71 23.79 15.29
C GLY A 475 -0.44 23.96 14.30
N HIS A 476 -0.31 23.51 13.05
CA HIS A 476 -1.32 23.66 12.00
C HIS A 476 -1.53 22.37 11.20
N TRP A 477 -2.71 22.21 10.60
CA TRP A 477 -3.01 21.08 9.71
C TRP A 477 -2.73 21.48 8.27
N ASN A 478 -1.98 20.66 7.53
CA ASN A 478 -1.64 20.95 6.15
C ASN A 478 -1.83 19.72 5.26
N VAL A 479 -2.67 19.85 4.24
CA VAL A 479 -2.98 18.77 3.30
C VAL A 479 -1.80 18.37 2.43
N THR A 480 -0.92 19.31 2.05
CA THR A 480 0.23 18.97 1.20
C THR A 480 1.23 18.10 1.95
N ASP A 481 1.43 18.37 3.25
CA ASP A 481 2.29 17.54 4.10
C ASP A 481 1.73 16.11 4.21
N VAL A 482 0.42 15.96 4.39
CA VAL A 482 -0.25 14.65 4.44
C VAL A 482 -0.12 13.90 3.12
N CYS A 483 -0.29 14.59 1.99
CA CYS A 483 -0.07 14.03 0.66
C CYS A 483 1.37 13.52 0.48
N ASN A 484 2.38 14.31 0.85
CA ASN A 484 3.78 13.89 0.77
C ASN A 484 4.08 12.72 1.70
N GLY A 485 3.55 12.74 2.92
CA GLY A 485 3.67 11.62 3.86
C GLY A 485 3.09 10.32 3.32
N LEU A 486 1.88 10.40 2.76
CA LEU A 486 1.19 9.28 2.11
C LEU A 486 2.02 8.68 0.97
N LEU A 487 2.53 9.53 0.06
CA LEU A 487 3.38 9.12 -1.06
C LEU A 487 4.71 8.53 -0.58
N GLY A 488 5.29 9.05 0.50
CA GLY A 488 6.46 8.48 1.16
C GLY A 488 6.22 7.07 1.70
N GLY A 489 5.02 6.81 2.25
CA GLY A 489 4.60 5.47 2.66
C GLY A 489 4.51 4.49 1.48
N PHE A 490 4.00 4.93 0.34
CA PHE A 490 3.99 4.10 -0.88
C PHE A 490 5.39 3.82 -1.39
N ALA A 491 6.26 4.83 -1.45
CA ALA A 491 7.65 4.64 -1.88
C ALA A 491 8.42 3.67 -0.97
N ALA A 492 8.14 3.65 0.33
CA ALA A 492 8.78 2.75 1.29
C ALA A 492 8.29 1.29 1.16
N ILE A 493 6.98 1.06 1.06
CA ILE A 493 6.45 -0.33 1.04
C ILE A 493 6.78 -1.07 -0.26
N THR A 494 7.09 -0.35 -1.34
CA THR A 494 7.32 -0.89 -2.69
C THR A 494 8.35 -2.03 -2.75
N ALA A 495 9.44 -2.02 -1.97
CA ALA A 495 10.41 -3.12 -1.95
C ALA A 495 9.86 -4.41 -1.32
N GLY A 496 9.05 -4.29 -0.25
CA GLY A 496 8.61 -5.41 0.57
C GLY A 496 7.15 -5.81 0.37
N CYS A 497 6.38 -5.08 -0.44
CA CYS A 497 4.92 -5.20 -0.51
C CYS A 497 4.39 -6.59 -0.89
N SER A 498 5.18 -7.47 -1.50
CA SER A 498 4.80 -8.86 -1.79
C SER A 498 5.17 -9.86 -0.71
N VAL A 499 6.14 -9.52 0.15
CA VAL A 499 6.77 -10.44 1.10
C VAL A 499 6.50 -10.12 2.56
N VAL A 500 5.76 -9.06 2.89
CA VAL A 500 5.43 -8.67 4.26
C VAL A 500 3.97 -8.92 4.62
N GLU A 501 3.70 -9.06 5.91
CA GLU A 501 2.36 -9.15 6.47
C GLU A 501 1.65 -7.77 6.45
N PRO A 502 0.29 -7.71 6.35
CA PRO A 502 -0.46 -6.46 6.41
C PRO A 502 -0.18 -5.58 7.64
N TRP A 503 0.01 -6.19 8.82
CA TRP A 503 0.32 -5.44 10.04
C TRP A 503 1.72 -4.79 9.98
N ALA A 504 2.68 -5.43 9.31
CA ALA A 504 4.03 -4.90 9.17
C ALA A 504 4.04 -3.68 8.23
N ALA A 505 3.13 -3.61 7.25
CA ALA A 505 2.97 -2.45 6.38
C ALA A 505 2.58 -1.17 7.15
N ILE A 506 1.83 -1.29 8.26
CA ILE A 506 1.54 -0.16 9.15
C ILE A 506 2.83 0.40 9.75
N ILE A 507 3.72 -0.48 10.24
CA ILE A 507 5.03 -0.08 10.77
C ILE A 507 5.88 0.59 9.70
N CYS A 508 5.89 0.03 8.48
CA CYS A 508 6.59 0.62 7.34
C CYS A 508 6.18 2.08 7.11
N GLY A 509 4.86 2.32 7.01
CA GLY A 509 4.30 3.65 6.80
C GLY A 509 4.56 4.62 7.95
N PHE A 510 4.44 4.15 9.20
CA PHE A 510 4.72 4.96 10.39
C PHE A 510 6.18 5.46 10.40
N VAL A 511 7.14 4.56 10.18
CA VAL A 511 8.56 4.95 10.15
C VAL A 511 8.89 5.78 8.92
N ALA A 512 8.31 5.48 7.75
CA ALA A 512 8.51 6.26 6.53
C ALA A 512 8.12 7.74 6.71
N ALA A 513 7.02 8.03 7.42
CA ALA A 513 6.62 9.39 7.74
C ALA A 513 7.67 10.13 8.59
N TRP A 514 8.25 9.46 9.60
CA TRP A 514 9.31 10.05 10.42
C TRP A 514 10.62 10.23 9.65
N VAL A 515 10.94 9.32 8.74
CA VAL A 515 12.08 9.46 7.83
C VAL A 515 11.89 10.71 6.96
N LEU A 516 10.73 10.88 6.32
CA LEU A 516 10.41 12.07 5.52
C LEU A 516 10.55 13.36 6.34
N ILE A 517 9.90 13.42 7.51
CA ILE A 517 9.95 14.61 8.39
C ILE A 517 11.40 14.94 8.78
N SER A 518 12.20 13.92 9.08
CA SER A 518 13.60 14.08 9.49
C SER A 518 14.48 14.52 8.33
N CYS A 519 14.30 13.93 7.15
CA CYS A 519 14.99 14.33 5.92
C CYS A 519 14.65 15.78 5.52
N ASN A 520 13.39 16.21 5.68
CA ASN A 520 13.00 17.60 5.40
C ASN A 520 13.68 18.57 6.36
N LYS A 521 13.73 18.25 7.67
CA LYS A 521 14.48 19.06 8.64
C LYS A 521 15.98 19.09 8.36
N LEU A 522 16.55 17.96 7.96
CA LEU A 522 17.95 17.89 7.58
C LEU A 522 18.24 18.76 6.35
N ALA A 523 17.38 18.70 5.34
CA ALA A 523 17.46 19.53 4.14
C ALA A 523 17.48 21.03 4.49
N GLU A 524 16.59 21.47 5.37
CA GLU A 524 16.58 22.85 5.85
C GLU A 524 17.90 23.22 6.56
N LYS A 525 18.44 22.33 7.39
CA LYS A 525 19.69 22.56 8.13
C LYS A 525 20.90 22.67 7.22
N VAL A 526 20.97 21.87 6.17
CA VAL A 526 22.09 21.86 5.21
C VAL A 526 21.88 22.81 4.02
N LYS A 527 20.82 23.65 4.08
CA LYS A 527 20.43 24.59 3.02
C LYS A 527 20.19 23.93 1.66
N PHE A 528 19.67 22.70 1.69
CA PHE A 528 19.22 21.98 0.52
C PHE A 528 17.78 22.36 0.18
N ASP A 529 17.53 22.64 -1.10
CA ASP A 529 16.21 23.06 -1.58
C ASP A 529 15.72 22.13 -2.69
N ASP A 530 14.75 21.30 -2.32
CA ASP A 530 13.99 20.45 -3.21
C ASP A 530 12.53 20.91 -3.18
N PRO A 531 11.98 21.47 -4.29
CA PRO A 531 10.62 22.00 -4.36
C PRO A 531 9.52 21.01 -3.98
N LEU A 532 9.70 19.74 -4.31
CA LEU A 532 8.70 18.69 -4.09
C LEU A 532 9.08 17.74 -2.96
N GLU A 533 10.20 18.00 -2.27
CA GLU A 533 10.78 17.09 -1.29
C GLU A 533 11.09 15.71 -1.91
N ALA A 534 11.37 15.68 -3.23
CA ALA A 534 11.48 14.45 -4.00
C ALA A 534 12.68 13.59 -3.57
N ALA A 535 13.83 14.20 -3.25
CA ALA A 535 14.99 13.48 -2.70
C ALA A 535 14.70 12.90 -1.30
N GLN A 536 14.00 13.65 -0.45
CA GLN A 536 13.65 13.25 0.91
C GLN A 536 12.61 12.12 0.90
N LEU A 537 11.60 12.24 0.05
CA LEU A 537 10.52 11.28 -0.10
C LEU A 537 11.00 10.02 -0.80
N HIS A 538 11.52 10.12 -2.02
CA HIS A 538 11.88 8.94 -2.80
C HIS A 538 13.24 8.37 -2.37
N GLY A 539 14.23 9.22 -2.10
CA GLY A 539 15.53 8.77 -1.61
C GLY A 539 15.46 8.28 -0.17
N GLY A 540 14.95 9.11 0.75
CA GLY A 540 14.85 8.78 2.17
C GLY A 540 13.89 7.62 2.45
N CYS A 541 12.60 7.76 2.07
CA CYS A 541 11.63 6.70 2.34
C CYS A 541 11.88 5.45 1.48
N GLY A 542 12.39 5.58 0.26
CA GLY A 542 12.80 4.43 -0.55
C GLY A 542 13.94 3.63 0.08
N ALA A 543 14.96 4.31 0.64
CA ALA A 543 16.04 3.66 1.38
C ALA A 543 15.51 2.92 2.62
N TRP A 544 14.60 3.56 3.37
CA TRP A 544 13.88 2.90 4.45
C TRP A 544 13.12 1.66 3.97
N GLY A 545 12.50 1.70 2.79
CA GLY A 545 11.80 0.56 2.21
C GLY A 545 12.66 -0.69 2.01
N ILE A 546 13.88 -0.50 1.52
CA ILE A 546 14.86 -1.58 1.36
C ILE A 546 15.25 -2.17 2.74
N ILE A 547 15.58 -1.30 3.70
CA ILE A 547 15.94 -1.72 5.06
C ILE A 547 14.77 -2.44 5.74
N PHE A 548 13.56 -1.88 5.64
CA PHE A 548 12.33 -2.45 6.19
C PHE A 548 12.08 -3.86 5.65
N THR A 549 12.28 -4.07 4.35
CA THR A 549 12.10 -5.39 3.73
C THR A 549 13.07 -6.42 4.31
N ALA A 550 14.34 -6.03 4.51
CA ALA A 550 15.34 -6.88 5.15
C ALA A 550 15.04 -7.19 6.63
N LEU A 551 14.22 -6.38 7.30
CA LEU A 551 13.81 -6.59 8.69
C LEU A 551 12.53 -7.43 8.82
N PHE A 552 11.54 -7.24 7.93
CA PHE A 552 10.17 -7.74 8.10
C PHE A 552 9.67 -8.72 7.02
N ALA A 553 10.49 -9.07 6.02
CA ALA A 553 10.08 -10.08 5.03
C ALA A 553 9.71 -11.42 5.73
N SER A 554 8.52 -11.94 5.46
CA SER A 554 8.03 -13.20 6.03
C SER A 554 8.59 -14.38 5.26
N GLU A 555 9.05 -15.43 5.96
CA GLU A 555 9.57 -16.65 5.32
C GLU A 555 8.59 -17.23 4.30
N LYS A 556 7.32 -17.36 4.70
CA LYS A 556 6.25 -17.93 3.87
C LYS A 556 6.14 -17.20 2.53
N TYR A 557 6.11 -15.86 2.58
CA TYR A 557 5.90 -15.05 1.39
C TYR A 557 7.16 -14.89 0.56
N VAL A 558 8.33 -14.91 1.21
CA VAL A 558 9.60 -15.02 0.50
C VAL A 558 9.64 -16.29 -0.35
N ARG A 559 9.25 -17.44 0.20
CA ARG A 559 9.25 -18.71 -0.53
C ARG A 559 8.20 -18.72 -1.66
N GLU A 560 7.07 -18.05 -1.43
CA GLU A 560 6.01 -17.89 -2.43
C GLU A 560 6.49 -17.05 -3.63
N VAL A 561 7.16 -15.91 -3.38
CA VAL A 561 7.55 -14.96 -4.43
C VAL A 561 8.90 -15.32 -5.08
N TYR A 562 9.84 -15.85 -4.30
CA TYR A 562 11.21 -16.18 -4.72
C TYR A 562 11.54 -17.66 -4.41
N PRO A 563 10.98 -18.61 -5.16
CA PRO A 563 11.11 -20.04 -4.85
C PRO A 563 12.52 -20.61 -5.13
N SER A 564 13.30 -19.97 -6.00
CA SER A 564 14.59 -20.47 -6.50
C SER A 564 15.81 -20.05 -5.66
N ARG A 565 15.61 -19.39 -4.51
CA ARG A 565 16.71 -18.87 -3.68
C ARG A 565 16.85 -19.60 -2.33
N PRO A 566 18.05 -19.59 -1.72
CA PRO A 566 18.21 -19.96 -0.31
C PRO A 566 17.27 -19.13 0.55
N VAL A 567 16.48 -19.78 1.40
CA VAL A 567 15.40 -19.09 2.10
C VAL A 567 15.96 -18.25 3.23
N ARG A 568 16.12 -16.95 2.94
CA ARG A 568 16.50 -15.90 3.88
C ARG A 568 15.37 -14.90 3.98
N TYR A 569 15.00 -14.53 5.19
CA TYR A 569 13.84 -13.69 5.45
C TYR A 569 14.18 -12.67 6.54
N GLY A 570 13.21 -11.84 6.91
CA GLY A 570 13.43 -10.67 7.74
C GLY A 570 14.07 -11.01 9.08
N LEU A 571 15.00 -10.16 9.54
CA LEU A 571 15.66 -10.31 10.84
C LEU A 571 14.66 -10.49 11.99
N PHE A 572 13.62 -9.65 12.04
CA PHE A 572 12.60 -9.70 13.09
C PHE A 572 11.55 -10.80 12.87
N MET A 573 11.58 -11.45 11.70
CA MET A 573 10.74 -12.60 11.40
C MET A 573 11.44 -13.93 11.72
N GLY A 574 12.70 -13.89 12.17
CA GLY A 574 13.52 -15.06 12.53
C GLY A 574 14.58 -15.44 11.50
N GLY A 575 14.77 -14.66 10.43
CA GLY A 575 15.59 -15.03 9.27
C GLY A 575 17.08 -14.70 9.37
N GLY A 576 17.52 -14.14 10.51
CA GLY A 576 18.90 -13.72 10.76
C GLY A 576 19.30 -12.43 10.01
N GLY A 577 20.60 -12.11 10.05
CA GLY A 577 21.16 -10.87 9.47
C GLY A 577 21.40 -10.89 7.95
N ARG A 578 21.19 -12.03 7.28
CA ARG A 578 21.68 -12.22 5.89
C ARG A 578 20.99 -11.38 4.82
N LEU A 579 19.78 -10.87 5.06
CA LEU A 579 19.16 -9.88 4.17
C LEU A 579 19.76 -8.46 4.33
N ILE A 580 20.52 -8.21 5.40
CA ILE A 580 21.08 -6.90 5.77
C ILE A 580 22.60 -6.88 5.54
N SER A 581 23.30 -7.93 5.94
CA SER A 581 24.76 -8.03 5.91
C SER A 581 25.24 -9.45 5.63
N ALA A 582 26.50 -9.56 5.20
CA ALA A 582 27.21 -10.82 5.01
C ALA A 582 27.51 -11.51 6.36
N ASP A 583 26.51 -11.84 7.17
CA ASP A 583 26.76 -12.56 8.43
C ASP A 583 26.97 -14.05 8.14
N ASP A 584 28.15 -14.39 7.63
CA ASP A 584 28.76 -15.73 7.70
C ASP A 584 29.80 -15.84 8.84
N GLU A 585 30.20 -14.74 9.49
CA GLU A 585 31.35 -14.76 10.42
C GLU A 585 31.01 -15.06 11.90
N MET A 586 29.75 -14.92 12.34
CA MET A 586 29.37 -15.25 13.73
C MET A 586 29.07 -16.73 13.98
N ALA A 587 28.74 -17.50 12.94
CA ALA A 587 28.56 -18.96 13.04
C ALA A 587 29.86 -19.73 12.79
N GLY A 588 30.87 -19.05 12.22
CA GLY A 588 32.23 -19.57 11.96
C GLY A 588 33.28 -19.14 13.00
N MET A 589 32.94 -18.25 13.95
CA MET A 589 33.71 -18.13 15.18
C MET A 589 33.47 -19.37 16.03
N ASP A 590 34.24 -20.40 15.69
CA ASP A 590 34.65 -21.46 16.58
C ASP A 590 35.25 -20.81 17.85
N LEU A 591 34.39 -20.44 18.80
CA LEU A 591 34.72 -20.02 20.18
C LEU A 591 35.62 -21.06 20.88
N THR A 592 35.80 -22.23 20.26
CA THR A 592 36.66 -23.33 20.68
C THR A 592 37.97 -23.48 19.89
N ARG A 593 38.32 -22.58 18.94
CA ARG A 593 39.64 -22.60 18.27
C ARG A 593 40.55 -21.40 18.52
N HIS A 594 40.10 -20.33 19.19
CA HIS A 594 40.95 -19.18 19.57
C HIS A 594 40.93 -18.92 21.09
N GLY A 595 41.02 -20.00 21.88
CA GLY A 595 41.03 -19.91 23.34
C GLY A 595 41.50 -21.20 24.00
N GLY A 596 42.66 -21.71 23.59
CA GLY A 596 43.34 -22.78 24.33
C GLY A 596 43.90 -22.25 25.66
N LEU A 597 43.21 -22.58 26.75
CA LEU A 597 43.66 -22.57 28.15
C LEU A 597 44.12 -21.22 28.72
N ALA A 598 43.16 -20.36 29.06
CA ALA A 598 43.33 -19.46 30.19
C ALA A 598 42.05 -19.49 31.03
N TYR A 599 42.20 -19.91 32.29
CA TYR A 599 41.16 -19.97 33.34
C TYR A 599 40.27 -21.22 33.35
N VAL A 600 40.84 -22.29 33.90
CA VAL A 600 40.07 -23.30 34.63
C VAL A 600 39.85 -22.77 36.04
N TYR A 601 38.60 -22.45 36.39
CA TYR A 601 38.18 -22.29 37.79
C TYR A 601 37.47 -23.58 38.19
N HIS A 602 38.06 -24.33 39.11
CA HIS A 602 37.40 -25.40 39.86
C HIS A 602 37.56 -25.05 41.34
N ASP A 603 36.43 -24.79 42.01
CA ASP A 603 36.35 -24.83 43.46
C ASP A 603 36.17 -26.30 43.87
N GLU A 604 37.09 -26.81 44.70
CA GLU A 604 36.85 -27.53 45.97
C GLU A 604 38.11 -28.30 46.44
N ASP A 605 38.45 -28.02 47.70
CA ASP A 605 39.13 -28.81 48.74
C ASP A 605 40.64 -29.21 48.73
N GLU A 606 41.29 -28.72 49.80
CA GLU A 606 42.40 -29.23 50.62
C GLU A 606 43.56 -30.02 49.99
N SER A 607 44.76 -29.44 49.98
CA SER A 607 45.84 -29.79 50.94
C SER A 607 47.25 -29.30 50.50
N GLN A 608 48.05 -28.93 51.51
CA GLN A 608 49.53 -28.84 51.51
C GLN A 608 50.26 -27.62 50.86
N LYS A 609 50.61 -26.69 51.77
CA LYS A 609 51.96 -26.18 52.09
C LYS A 609 52.83 -25.40 51.06
N GLN A 610 53.35 -24.29 51.60
CA GLN A 610 54.63 -23.59 51.38
C GLN A 610 54.72 -22.48 50.32
N GLY A 611 54.44 -21.25 50.77
CA GLY A 611 55.40 -20.15 50.86
C GLY A 611 55.94 -19.50 49.57
N THR A 612 55.69 -18.19 49.39
CA THR A 612 56.66 -17.08 49.54
C THR A 612 56.01 -15.75 49.10
N GLN A 613 56.06 -14.73 49.96
CA GLN A 613 55.63 -13.34 49.67
C GLN A 613 56.66 -12.58 48.83
N MET A 614 56.21 -11.62 48.01
CA MET A 614 56.82 -10.27 47.78
C MET A 614 56.14 -9.61 46.56
N ARG A 615 56.08 -8.29 46.35
CA ARG A 615 55.80 -7.06 47.13
C ARG A 615 55.48 -6.00 46.06
N LYS A 616 54.53 -5.11 46.33
CA LYS A 616 54.08 -4.00 45.47
C LYS A 616 55.15 -2.90 45.35
N ILE A 617 55.36 -2.32 44.15
CA ILE A 617 56.13 -1.06 43.97
C ILE A 617 55.31 -0.10 43.11
N GLU A 618 55.11 1.10 43.65
CA GLU A 618 54.36 2.23 43.11
C GLU A 618 55.23 3.18 42.25
N SER A 619 54.57 4.19 41.68
CA SER A 619 54.95 5.05 40.57
C SER A 619 55.61 6.39 40.93
N HIS A 620 56.17 7.02 39.86
CA HIS A 620 56.51 8.45 39.63
C HIS A 620 57.92 8.95 40.03
N PRO A 621 58.40 10.11 39.53
CA PRO A 621 58.01 10.93 38.35
C PRO A 621 59.22 11.34 37.44
N SER A 622 58.90 12.06 36.36
CA SER A 622 59.76 12.87 35.46
C SER A 622 60.48 14.04 36.19
N PRO A 623 61.19 15.02 35.57
CA PRO A 623 61.63 15.24 34.17
C PRO A 623 63.12 15.70 34.03
N SER A 624 63.64 15.84 32.81
CA SER A 624 64.24 17.10 32.26
C SER A 624 65.14 16.89 31.04
N SER A 625 65.07 17.90 30.19
CA SER A 625 65.72 18.21 28.92
C SER A 625 67.25 18.14 28.87
N VAL A 626 67.79 17.71 27.74
CA VAL A 626 68.46 18.60 26.74
C VAL A 626 68.03 18.17 25.34
#